data_AF-A0A0D2GT41-F1
#
_entry.id   AF-A0A0D2GT41-F1
#
_cell.length_a   1.000
_cell.length_b   1.000
_cell.length_c   1.000
_cell.angle_alpha   90.00
_cell.angle_beta   90.00
_cell.angle_gamma   90.00
#
_symmetry.space_group_name_H-M   'P 1'
#
loop_
_entity.id
_entity.type
_entity.pdbx_description
1 polymer ?
#
loop_
_entity_poly.entity_id
_entity_poly.type
_entity_poly.pdbx_seq_one_letter_code
_entity_poly.pdbx_strand_id
1 'polypeptide(L)'
;MDDPVADIPRIIETLCTAPPAIQRAAIETYFTPTASFTHPFCRTGSFPGSIWLIIMVYRWYKILSPHIDVAVDGVAFDEKHLRLYVSIHQNFKLWVVPFYNAPVKLVTVLQLTTDPTPLPPEPQETLEPMTATELDNGKVDTGGNITPNSSQSGATGRKQTHGSGSTHLTFHKEAYDGDSDQVKYYIQSQNDLYQTTEFIKFLVPWGIGVFLVITWQFWATILCVIGTKTYDLLMWVPQKFYRQHFEVFDNDEKAHPHLGAD
;
A
#
# COMPACT_ATOMS: atom_id res chain seq x y z
N MET A 1 -15.25 -6.14 8.26
CA MET A 1 -15.09 -7.44 7.59
C MET A 1 -14.68 -8.41 8.66
N ASP A 2 -15.29 -9.59 8.66
CA ASP A 2 -14.95 -10.66 9.60
C ASP A 2 -13.90 -11.58 8.96
N ASP A 3 -14.04 -11.83 7.64
CA ASP A 3 -13.02 -12.48 6.80
C ASP A 3 -12.72 -11.57 5.59
N PRO A 4 -11.59 -10.84 5.59
CA PRO A 4 -11.25 -9.93 4.49
C PRO A 4 -11.18 -10.60 3.12
N VAL A 5 -10.77 -11.88 3.04
CA VAL A 5 -10.61 -12.58 1.77
C VAL A 5 -11.97 -12.99 1.21
N ALA A 6 -12.87 -13.49 2.08
CA ALA A 6 -14.21 -13.90 1.68
C ALA A 6 -15.17 -12.72 1.46
N ASP A 7 -15.03 -11.64 2.24
CA ASP A 7 -15.97 -10.52 2.22
C ASP A 7 -15.69 -9.52 1.09
N ILE A 8 -14.40 -9.28 0.76
CA ILE A 8 -14.05 -8.17 -0.14
C ILE A 8 -14.66 -8.24 -1.54
N PRO A 9 -14.84 -9.42 -2.19
CA PRO A 9 -15.42 -9.45 -3.53
C PRO A 9 -16.84 -8.86 -3.55
N ARG A 10 -17.65 -9.21 -2.55
CA ARG A 10 -19.02 -8.70 -2.40
C ARG A 10 -19.04 -7.21 -2.08
N ILE A 11 -18.07 -6.75 -1.28
CA ILE A 11 -17.95 -5.33 -0.94
C ILE A 11 -17.62 -4.52 -2.19
N ILE A 12 -16.63 -4.92 -2.98
CA ILE A 12 -16.26 -4.25 -4.24
C ILE A 12 -17.42 -4.25 -5.22
N GLU A 13 -18.11 -5.39 -5.38
CA GLU A 13 -19.29 -5.48 -6.23
C GLU A 13 -20.36 -4.47 -5.78
N THR A 14 -20.64 -4.40 -4.48
CA THR A 14 -21.58 -3.45 -3.89
C THR A 14 -21.14 -2.00 -4.13
N LEU A 15 -19.86 -1.68 -3.92
CA LEU A 15 -19.30 -0.35 -4.11
C LEU A 15 -19.42 0.12 -5.57
N CYS A 16 -19.31 -0.78 -6.56
CA CYS A 16 -19.35 -0.39 -7.97
C CYS A 16 -20.76 -0.46 -8.58
N THR A 17 -21.61 -1.40 -8.13
CA THR A 17 -22.87 -1.71 -8.82
C THR A 17 -24.13 -1.23 -8.08
N ALA A 18 -24.07 -1.09 -6.75
CA ALA A 18 -25.27 -0.83 -5.96
C ALA A 18 -25.83 0.60 -6.16
N PRO A 19 -27.12 0.81 -5.82
CA PRO A 19 -27.70 2.14 -5.75
C PRO A 19 -26.98 3.05 -4.73
N PRO A 20 -27.02 4.38 -4.90
CA PRO A 20 -26.26 5.32 -4.06
C PRO A 20 -26.47 5.17 -2.55
N ALA A 21 -27.68 4.81 -2.10
CA ALA A 21 -27.97 4.61 -0.68
C ALA A 21 -27.25 3.38 -0.11
N ILE A 22 -27.27 2.25 -0.82
CA ILE A 22 -26.61 0.99 -0.42
C ILE A 22 -25.09 1.14 -0.54
N GLN A 23 -24.62 1.75 -1.62
CA GLN A 23 -23.21 2.08 -1.82
C GLN A 23 -22.66 2.92 -0.67
N ARG A 24 -23.39 3.97 -0.27
CA ARG A 24 -23.01 4.82 0.88
C ARG A 24 -22.96 4.01 2.19
N ALA A 25 -23.99 3.22 2.48
CA ALA A 25 -24.04 2.40 3.69
C ALA A 25 -22.86 1.40 3.74
N ALA A 26 -22.49 0.81 2.60
CA ALA A 26 -21.33 -0.06 2.51
C ALA A 26 -20.03 0.69 2.82
N ILE A 27 -19.85 1.90 2.28
CA ILE A 27 -18.67 2.74 2.60
C ILE A 27 -18.62 3.04 4.10
N GLU A 28 -19.72 3.51 4.68
CA GLU A 28 -19.81 3.84 6.11
C GLU A 28 -19.62 2.62 7.03
N THR A 29 -19.89 1.41 6.54
CA THR A 29 -19.71 0.15 7.29
C THR A 29 -18.27 -0.35 7.24
N TYR A 30 -17.61 -0.26 6.08
CA TYR A 30 -16.34 -0.94 5.85
C TYR A 30 -15.13 0.00 5.82
N PHE A 31 -15.31 1.31 5.64
CA PHE A 31 -14.22 2.29 5.64
C PHE A 31 -14.15 3.01 6.98
N THR A 32 -12.95 3.41 7.39
CA THR A 32 -12.79 4.26 8.57
C THR A 32 -13.21 5.71 8.29
N PRO A 33 -13.55 6.51 9.31
CA PRO A 33 -13.89 7.93 9.14
C PRO A 33 -12.75 8.79 8.55
N THR A 34 -11.51 8.30 8.67
CA THR A 34 -10.28 8.95 8.18
C THR A 34 -9.73 8.28 6.92
N ALA A 35 -10.49 7.40 6.27
CA ALA A 35 -10.01 6.61 5.15
C ALA A 35 -9.56 7.46 3.96
N SER A 36 -8.54 6.98 3.26
CA SER A 36 -7.99 7.60 2.06
C SER A 36 -8.28 6.80 0.80
N PHE A 37 -8.41 7.51 -0.31
CA PHE A 37 -8.62 6.94 -1.63
C PHE A 37 -7.66 7.59 -2.61
N THR A 38 -6.94 6.76 -3.37
CA THR A 38 -6.04 7.17 -4.44
C THR A 38 -6.41 6.41 -5.71
N HIS A 39 -6.78 7.18 -6.73
CA HIS A 39 -7.11 6.69 -8.07
C HIS A 39 -6.38 7.56 -9.09
N PRO A 40 -6.10 7.08 -10.32
CA PRO A 40 -5.36 7.87 -11.30
C PRO A 40 -5.91 9.28 -11.57
N PHE A 41 -7.22 9.49 -11.41
CA PHE A 41 -7.86 10.78 -11.67
C PHE A 41 -8.15 11.63 -10.43
N CYS A 42 -8.12 11.05 -9.24
CA CYS A 42 -8.47 11.78 -8.02
C CYS A 42 -7.88 11.16 -6.76
N ARG A 43 -7.71 11.98 -5.74
CA ARG A 43 -7.19 11.58 -4.44
C ARG A 43 -7.91 12.34 -3.33
N THR A 44 -8.22 11.67 -2.22
CA THR A 44 -8.94 12.28 -1.08
C THR A 44 -8.01 12.68 0.07
N GLY A 45 -6.88 11.99 0.26
CA GLY A 45 -6.06 12.14 1.47
C GLY A 45 -6.66 11.45 2.70
N SER A 46 -6.01 11.55 3.85
CA SER A 46 -6.39 10.91 5.11
C SER A 46 -6.52 11.96 6.21
N PHE A 47 -7.75 12.30 6.61
CA PHE A 47 -8.04 13.27 7.66
C PHE A 47 -9.45 13.06 8.23
N PRO A 48 -9.81 13.59 9.42
CA PRO A 48 -11.15 13.45 9.97
C PRO A 48 -12.25 13.89 9.00
N GLY A 49 -13.14 12.97 8.62
CA GLY A 49 -14.23 13.23 7.68
C GLY A 49 -13.88 13.02 6.19
N SER A 50 -12.64 12.63 5.86
CA SER A 50 -12.22 12.31 4.49
C SER A 50 -13.05 11.22 3.81
N ILE A 51 -13.71 10.33 4.59
CA ILE A 51 -14.70 9.37 4.10
C ILE A 51 -15.82 10.01 3.26
N TRP A 52 -16.20 11.26 3.54
CA TRP A 52 -17.21 11.97 2.76
C TRP A 52 -16.78 12.17 1.30
N LEU A 53 -15.48 12.45 1.07
CA LEU A 53 -14.94 12.57 -0.29
C LEU A 53 -15.02 11.24 -1.03
N ILE A 54 -14.74 10.12 -0.34
CA ILE A 54 -14.85 8.77 -0.90
C ILE A 54 -16.30 8.50 -1.35
N ILE A 55 -17.28 8.83 -0.52
CA ILE A 55 -18.70 8.71 -0.87
C ILE A 55 -19.03 9.54 -2.12
N MET A 56 -18.51 10.77 -2.23
CA MET A 56 -18.76 11.61 -3.41
C MET A 56 -18.10 11.04 -4.67
N VAL A 57 -16.89 10.48 -4.57
CA VAL A 57 -16.20 9.83 -5.70
C VAL A 57 -16.98 8.63 -6.22
N TYR A 58 -17.35 7.69 -5.34
CA TYR A 58 -18.11 6.50 -5.73
C TYR A 58 -19.50 6.85 -6.31
N ARG A 59 -20.16 7.88 -5.76
CA ARG A 59 -21.42 8.39 -6.31
C ARG A 59 -21.22 9.00 -7.70
N TRP A 60 -20.14 9.77 -7.89
CA TRP A 60 -19.81 10.35 -9.19
C TRP A 60 -19.54 9.29 -10.26
N TYR A 61 -18.78 8.25 -9.92
CA TYR A 61 -18.53 7.13 -10.83
C TYR A 61 -19.81 6.40 -11.23
N LYS A 62 -20.78 6.26 -10.31
CA LYS A 62 -22.09 5.69 -10.62
C LYS A 62 -22.93 6.55 -11.56
N ILE A 63 -22.79 7.88 -11.49
CA ILE A 63 -23.43 8.81 -12.43
C ILE A 63 -22.80 8.67 -13.81
N LEU A 64 -21.46 8.62 -13.90
CA LEU A 64 -20.75 8.47 -15.16
C LEU A 64 -21.06 7.14 -15.86
N SER A 65 -21.20 6.07 -15.08
CA SER A 65 -21.52 4.74 -15.58
C SER A 65 -22.57 4.06 -14.68
N PRO A 66 -23.87 4.20 -15.00
CA PRO A 66 -24.94 3.55 -14.26
C PRO A 66 -24.91 2.02 -14.35
N HIS A 67 -24.42 1.51 -15.48
CA HIS A 67 -24.34 0.09 -15.80
C HIS A 67 -22.87 -0.33 -15.96
N ILE A 68 -22.26 -0.73 -14.85
CA ILE A 68 -20.89 -1.25 -14.79
C ILE A 68 -20.97 -2.75 -14.52
N ASP A 69 -20.21 -3.53 -15.28
CA ASP A 69 -19.95 -4.94 -14.96
C ASP A 69 -18.60 -5.00 -14.23
N VAL A 70 -18.57 -5.61 -13.05
CA VAL A 70 -17.35 -5.77 -12.23
C VAL A 70 -17.24 -7.22 -11.78
N ALA A 71 -16.04 -7.76 -11.80
CA ALA A 71 -15.75 -9.00 -11.11
C ALA A 71 -14.32 -9.02 -10.56
N VAL A 72 -14.16 -9.78 -9.49
CA VAL A 72 -12.90 -9.98 -8.79
C VAL A 72 -12.26 -11.26 -9.31
N ASP A 73 -11.06 -11.14 -9.86
CA ASP A 73 -10.31 -12.27 -10.41
C ASP A 73 -9.55 -13.04 -9.32
N GLY A 74 -9.12 -12.33 -8.26
CA GLY A 74 -8.36 -12.93 -7.18
C GLY A 74 -8.09 -11.96 -6.04
N VAL A 75 -7.89 -12.53 -4.84
CA VAL A 75 -7.61 -11.81 -3.61
C VAL A 75 -6.38 -12.42 -2.95
N ALA A 76 -5.43 -11.59 -2.53
CA ALA A 76 -4.28 -12.01 -1.75
C ALA A 76 -4.18 -11.14 -0.49
N PHE A 77 -4.13 -11.78 0.68
CA PHE A 77 -4.05 -11.08 1.96
C PHE A 77 -2.68 -11.26 2.61
N ASP A 78 -2.02 -10.14 2.87
CA ASP A 78 -0.82 -10.05 3.69
C ASP A 78 -1.23 -9.69 5.12
N GLU A 79 -1.48 -10.71 5.94
CA GLU A 79 -1.93 -10.58 7.32
C GLU A 79 -0.95 -9.77 8.18
N LYS A 80 0.36 -9.93 7.94
CA LYS A 80 1.40 -9.27 8.74
C LYS A 80 1.36 -7.75 8.59
N HIS A 81 1.09 -7.26 7.39
CA HIS A 81 1.03 -5.83 7.10
C HIS A 81 -0.41 -5.31 6.96
N LEU A 82 -1.42 -6.17 7.19
CA LEU A 82 -2.84 -5.87 7.00
C LEU A 82 -3.13 -5.31 5.60
N ARG A 83 -2.54 -5.90 4.54
CA ARG A 83 -2.72 -5.43 3.16
C ARG A 83 -3.45 -6.45 2.31
N LEU A 84 -4.52 -6.01 1.66
CA LEU A 84 -5.31 -6.83 0.76
C LEU A 84 -5.07 -6.38 -0.67
N TYR A 85 -4.64 -7.29 -1.52
CA TYR A 85 -4.46 -7.07 -2.96
C TYR A 85 -5.63 -7.72 -3.68
N VAL A 86 -6.37 -6.93 -4.44
CA VAL A 86 -7.55 -7.41 -5.16
C VAL A 86 -7.38 -7.13 -6.64
N SER A 87 -7.34 -8.20 -7.44
CA SER A 87 -7.36 -8.10 -8.90
C SER A 87 -8.80 -7.99 -9.36
N ILE A 88 -9.11 -6.95 -10.14
CA ILE A 88 -10.47 -6.61 -10.56
C ILE A 88 -10.47 -6.40 -12.07
N HIS A 89 -11.44 -6.99 -12.75
CA HIS A 89 -11.81 -6.57 -14.09
C HIS A 89 -13.13 -5.82 -14.07
N GLN A 90 -13.17 -4.70 -14.78
CA GLN A 90 -14.33 -3.83 -14.87
C GLN A 90 -14.61 -3.49 -16.33
N ASN A 91 -15.88 -3.48 -16.70
CA ASN A 91 -16.33 -2.97 -17.98
C ASN A 91 -17.07 -1.65 -17.76
N PHE A 92 -16.39 -0.55 -18.05
CA PHE A 92 -16.92 0.78 -17.85
C PHE A 92 -17.65 1.28 -19.10
N LYS A 93 -18.91 1.69 -18.93
CA LYS A 93 -19.79 2.20 -19.99
C LYS A 93 -20.20 3.64 -19.67
N LEU A 94 -19.64 4.62 -20.36
CA LEU A 94 -20.02 6.02 -20.18
C LEU A 94 -21.45 6.24 -20.68
N TRP A 95 -22.38 6.70 -19.82
CA TRP A 95 -23.76 6.95 -20.27
C TRP A 95 -23.78 7.97 -21.42
N VAL A 96 -22.94 9.00 -21.31
CA VAL A 96 -22.98 10.20 -22.18
C VAL A 96 -22.43 9.94 -23.58
N VAL A 97 -21.71 8.83 -23.77
CA VAL A 97 -21.12 8.47 -25.06
C VAL A 97 -21.74 7.16 -25.55
N PRO A 98 -22.67 7.20 -26.52
CA PRO A 98 -23.27 5.99 -27.06
C PRO A 98 -22.19 5.08 -27.67
N PHE A 99 -22.32 3.77 -27.43
CA PHE A 99 -21.38 2.72 -27.88
C PHE A 99 -19.97 2.74 -27.24
N TYR A 100 -19.72 3.59 -26.23
CA TYR A 100 -18.45 3.56 -25.51
C TYR A 100 -18.41 2.38 -24.52
N ASN A 101 -17.37 1.56 -24.64
CA ASN A 101 -17.06 0.45 -23.75
C ASN A 101 -15.56 0.44 -23.51
N ALA A 102 -15.17 0.49 -22.24
CA ALA A 102 -13.78 0.41 -21.81
C ALA A 102 -13.60 -0.78 -20.86
N PRO A 103 -13.18 -1.95 -21.37
CA PRO A 103 -12.77 -3.06 -20.52
C PRO A 103 -11.42 -2.72 -19.91
N VAL A 104 -11.38 -2.65 -18.58
CA VAL A 104 -10.21 -2.32 -17.80
C VAL A 104 -9.90 -3.40 -16.78
N LYS A 105 -8.60 -3.59 -16.54
CA LYS A 105 -8.09 -4.43 -15.46
C LYS A 105 -7.27 -3.56 -14.51
N LEU A 106 -7.50 -3.71 -13.22
CA LEU A 106 -6.79 -2.97 -12.20
C LEU A 106 -6.52 -3.86 -11.00
N VAL A 107 -5.51 -3.47 -10.21
CA VAL A 107 -5.26 -4.06 -8.90
C VAL A 107 -5.53 -3.00 -7.85
N THR A 108 -6.48 -3.25 -6.97
CA THR A 108 -6.73 -2.40 -5.81
C THR A 108 -5.94 -2.93 -4.63
N VAL A 109 -5.13 -2.06 -4.03
CA VAL A 109 -4.41 -2.33 -2.78
C VAL A 109 -5.17 -1.64 -1.64
N LEU A 110 -5.71 -2.45 -0.74
CA LEU A 110 -6.39 -1.98 0.46
C LEU A 110 -5.48 -2.11 1.66
N GLN A 111 -5.22 -1.00 2.35
CA GLN A 111 -4.64 -1.03 3.68
C GLN A 111 -5.78 -1.21 4.68
N LEU A 112 -5.75 -2.31 5.42
CA LEU A 112 -6.71 -2.62 6.47
C LEU A 112 -6.21 -2.15 7.83
N THR A 113 -7.14 -1.99 8.75
CA THR A 113 -6.93 -1.70 10.18
C THR A 113 -7.97 -2.44 11.00
N THR A 114 -7.62 -2.77 12.24
CA THR A 114 -8.56 -3.31 13.24
C THR A 114 -9.10 -2.22 14.17
N ASP A 115 -8.49 -1.03 14.14
CA ASP A 115 -9.00 0.15 14.82
C ASP A 115 -10.06 0.85 13.95
N PRO A 116 -11.30 1.01 14.42
CA PRO A 116 -12.36 1.70 13.68
C PRO A 116 -12.15 3.22 13.57
N THR A 117 -11.41 3.83 14.50
CA THR A 117 -11.13 5.29 14.50
C THR A 117 -9.62 5.53 14.66
N PRO A 118 -8.81 5.13 13.67
CA PRO A 118 -7.38 5.29 13.76
C PRO A 118 -7.06 6.79 13.79
N LEU A 119 -6.30 7.17 14.82
CA LEU A 119 -5.75 8.50 14.93
C LEU A 119 -4.89 8.77 13.68
N PRO A 120 -4.90 10.01 13.15
CA PRO A 120 -3.99 10.37 12.05
C PRO A 120 -2.57 9.96 12.42
N PRO A 121 -1.79 9.39 11.48
CA PRO A 121 -0.39 9.15 11.75
C PRO A 121 0.23 10.49 12.16
N GLU A 122 0.72 10.54 13.40
CA GLU A 122 1.49 11.67 13.89
C GLU A 122 2.58 11.93 12.86
N PRO A 123 2.79 13.18 12.39
CA PRO A 123 3.85 13.49 11.46
C PRO A 123 5.14 12.92 12.04
N GLN A 124 5.68 11.88 11.40
CA GLN A 124 6.97 11.34 11.80
C GLN A 124 7.95 12.49 11.68
N GLU A 125 8.48 12.97 12.80
CA GLU A 125 9.62 13.87 12.81
C GLU A 125 10.73 13.18 12.02
N THR A 126 10.90 13.57 10.76
CA THR A 126 12.11 13.30 10.02
C THR A 126 13.22 13.97 10.82
N LEU A 127 13.99 13.18 11.56
CA LEU A 127 15.20 13.60 12.24
C LEU A 127 16.19 14.10 11.18
N GLU A 128 16.08 15.39 10.83
CA GLU A 128 17.14 16.15 10.19
C GLU A 128 18.30 16.22 11.20
N PRO A 129 19.53 15.80 10.83
CA PRO A 129 20.66 15.86 11.74
C PRO A 129 21.00 17.33 12.03
N MET A 130 20.73 17.74 13.26
CA MET A 130 21.06 19.05 13.80
C MET A 130 22.58 19.27 13.69
N THR A 131 22.99 20.22 12.85
CA THR A 131 24.34 20.81 12.92
C THR A 131 24.44 21.62 14.20
N ALA A 132 25.28 21.13 15.11
CA ALA A 132 25.67 21.82 16.32
C ALA A 132 26.45 23.10 16.00
N THR A 133 26.00 24.22 16.53
CA THR A 133 26.92 25.27 16.99
C THR A 133 26.37 25.88 18.28
N GLU A 134 27.23 25.83 19.29
CA GLU A 134 27.07 26.30 20.66
C GLU A 134 26.73 27.79 20.75
N LEU A 135 26.01 28.18 21.81
CA LEU A 135 26.56 29.14 22.79
C LEU A 135 25.67 29.22 24.06
N ASP A 136 26.29 28.70 25.11
CA ASP A 136 26.18 28.97 26.53
C ASP A 136 25.85 30.44 26.90
N ASN A 137 24.89 30.63 27.82
CA ASN A 137 25.14 31.36 29.07
C ASN A 137 23.94 31.36 30.03
N GLY A 138 24.12 30.69 31.17
CA GLY A 138 23.98 31.27 32.52
C GLY A 138 22.60 31.60 33.11
N LYS A 139 22.31 30.94 34.25
CA LYS A 139 22.25 31.57 35.61
C LYS A 139 21.03 31.22 36.49
N VAL A 140 21.31 30.40 37.53
CA VAL A 140 21.02 30.55 38.98
C VAL A 140 19.62 30.25 39.57
N ASP A 141 19.67 29.21 40.42
CA ASP A 141 19.21 29.03 41.82
C ASP A 141 17.75 29.31 42.26
N THR A 142 17.11 28.30 42.88
CA THR A 142 16.97 28.14 44.36
C THR A 142 15.67 27.41 44.75
N GLY A 143 15.79 26.33 45.52
CA GLY A 143 15.00 26.13 46.75
C GLY A 143 13.80 25.17 46.76
N GLY A 144 13.85 24.18 47.66
CA GLY A 144 12.74 23.95 48.60
C GLY A 144 11.93 22.64 48.56
N ASN A 145 12.55 21.52 48.94
CA ASN A 145 12.23 20.63 50.08
C ASN A 145 10.77 20.16 50.41
N ILE A 146 10.70 18.92 50.95
CA ILE A 146 9.72 18.31 51.90
C ILE A 146 8.64 17.32 51.37
N THR A 147 8.91 16.01 51.55
CA THR A 147 8.00 14.87 51.90
C THR A 147 7.71 14.86 53.43
N PRO A 148 6.69 14.17 54.04
CA PRO A 148 6.39 12.71 53.86
C PRO A 148 4.98 12.15 54.27
N ASN A 149 4.88 10.80 54.19
CA ASN A 149 4.05 9.85 54.97
C ASN A 149 2.53 9.70 54.66
N SER A 150 1.82 8.59 54.91
CA SER A 150 2.02 7.12 55.09
C SER A 150 0.73 6.55 55.72
N SER A 151 0.21 5.38 55.31
CA SER A 151 -0.55 4.33 56.09
C SER A 151 -1.35 3.43 55.12
N GLN A 152 -1.20 2.10 55.01
CA GLN A 152 -1.49 0.95 55.92
C GLN A 152 -2.95 0.95 56.45
N SER A 153 -3.76 -0.12 56.53
CA SER A 153 -3.57 -1.60 56.55
C SER A 153 -4.95 -2.32 56.61
N GLY A 154 -4.99 -3.64 56.34
CA GLY A 154 -5.91 -4.65 56.94
C GLY A 154 -7.02 -5.23 56.04
N ALA A 155 -7.04 -6.51 55.59
CA ALA A 155 -7.28 -7.80 56.30
C ALA A 155 -8.73 -7.93 56.85
N THR A 156 -9.53 -9.01 56.79
CA THR A 156 -9.46 -10.47 56.51
C THR A 156 -10.90 -11.04 56.66
N GLY A 157 -11.25 -12.22 56.11
CA GLY A 157 -12.44 -12.96 56.60
C GLY A 157 -13.06 -14.05 55.71
N ARG A 158 -12.87 -15.32 56.10
CA ARG A 158 -13.23 -16.61 55.45
C ARG A 158 -14.53 -17.21 56.02
N LYS A 159 -15.32 -17.97 55.22
CA LYS A 159 -15.98 -19.22 55.69
C LYS A 159 -16.60 -20.09 54.57
N GLN A 160 -16.29 -21.39 54.62
CA GLN A 160 -16.88 -22.51 53.87
C GLN A 160 -18.05 -23.13 54.64
N THR A 161 -18.97 -23.82 53.95
CA THR A 161 -19.70 -25.00 54.47
C THR A 161 -20.12 -25.94 53.33
N HIS A 162 -20.04 -27.25 53.60
CA HIS A 162 -20.33 -28.40 52.73
C HIS A 162 -21.83 -28.77 52.72
N GLY A 163 -22.31 -29.37 51.62
CA GLY A 163 -23.57 -30.12 51.54
C GLY A 163 -23.61 -31.04 50.32
N SER A 164 -23.81 -32.33 50.56
CA SER A 164 -23.78 -33.45 49.61
C SER A 164 -25.19 -33.77 49.08
N GLY A 165 -25.34 -34.14 47.81
CA GLY A 165 -26.62 -34.57 47.24
C GLY A 165 -26.57 -34.83 45.73
N SER A 166 -26.48 -36.11 45.37
CA SER A 166 -26.53 -36.68 44.02
C SER A 166 -27.89 -36.50 43.34
N THR A 167 -27.93 -36.06 42.07
CA THR A 167 -28.89 -36.58 41.06
C THR A 167 -28.55 -36.13 39.64
N HIS A 168 -28.46 -37.15 38.77
CA HIS A 168 -28.97 -37.21 37.40
C HIS A 168 -28.36 -36.30 36.31
N LEU A 169 -27.58 -36.96 35.44
CA LEU A 169 -27.09 -36.49 34.14
C LEU A 169 -28.21 -35.80 33.32
N THR A 170 -28.08 -34.50 33.13
CA THR A 170 -28.68 -33.80 32.00
C THR A 170 -27.57 -32.94 31.42
N PHE A 171 -27.05 -33.32 30.25
CA PHE A 171 -26.18 -32.44 29.46
C PHE A 171 -27.04 -31.29 28.95
N HIS A 172 -27.30 -30.31 29.81
CA HIS A 172 -27.61 -28.97 29.37
C HIS A 172 -26.33 -28.42 28.77
N LYS A 173 -26.34 -28.27 27.45
CA LYS A 173 -25.42 -27.36 26.76
C LYS A 173 -25.75 -25.98 27.31
N GLU A 174 -25.04 -25.58 28.36
CA GLU A 174 -25.00 -24.19 28.79
C GLU A 174 -24.51 -23.41 27.57
N ALA A 175 -25.39 -22.57 27.05
CA ALA A 175 -25.06 -21.56 26.08
C ALA A 175 -24.04 -20.63 26.77
N TYR A 176 -22.77 -20.91 26.53
CA TYR A 176 -21.74 -19.90 26.64
C TYR A 176 -22.05 -18.88 25.54
N ASP A 177 -22.78 -17.83 25.91
CA ASP A 177 -22.79 -16.54 25.22
C ASP A 177 -21.41 -15.92 25.42
N GLY A 178 -20.41 -16.54 24.79
CA GLY A 178 -19.10 -15.98 24.61
C GLY A 178 -19.16 -15.21 23.31
N ASP A 179 -19.36 -13.89 23.41
CA ASP A 179 -18.98 -12.96 22.36
C ASP A 179 -17.49 -13.19 22.09
N SER A 180 -17.21 -14.08 21.14
CA SER A 180 -15.89 -14.19 20.56
C SER A 180 -15.64 -12.82 19.96
N ASP A 181 -14.76 -12.04 20.58
CA ASP A 181 -14.31 -10.74 20.14
C ASP A 181 -13.63 -10.91 18.76
N GLN A 182 -14.45 -11.10 17.73
CA GLN A 182 -14.00 -11.37 16.38
C GLN A 182 -13.36 -10.10 15.87
N VAL A 183 -12.07 -10.20 15.55
CA VAL A 183 -11.29 -9.09 15.04
C VAL A 183 -11.94 -8.58 13.76
N LYS A 184 -12.52 -7.38 13.82
CA LYS A 184 -13.12 -6.72 12.66
C LYS A 184 -12.07 -5.92 11.90
N TYR A 185 -12.07 -6.07 10.59
CA TYR A 185 -11.22 -5.31 9.69
C TYR A 185 -11.99 -4.19 9.00
N TYR A 186 -11.37 -3.02 8.94
CA TYR A 186 -11.84 -1.81 8.25
C TYR A 186 -10.82 -1.37 7.20
N ILE A 187 -11.27 -0.69 6.16
CA ILE A 187 -10.45 -0.15 5.08
C ILE A 187 -9.98 1.25 5.46
N GLN A 188 -8.67 1.42 5.66
CA GLN A 188 -8.02 2.70 5.96
C GLN A 188 -7.53 3.41 4.70
N SER A 189 -7.10 2.65 3.69
CA SER A 189 -6.64 3.22 2.44
C SER A 189 -7.02 2.33 1.28
N GLN A 190 -7.48 2.91 0.20
CA GLN A 190 -7.68 2.26 -1.08
C GLN A 190 -6.80 2.92 -2.14
N ASN A 191 -5.93 2.14 -2.76
CA ASN A 191 -5.07 2.59 -3.86
C ASN A 191 -5.33 1.74 -5.10
N ASP A 192 -5.89 2.36 -6.14
CA ASP A 192 -6.23 1.69 -7.38
C ASP A 192 -5.08 1.80 -8.40
N LEU A 193 -4.40 0.69 -8.65
CA LEU A 193 -3.26 0.59 -9.56
C LEU A 193 -3.75 0.20 -10.95
N TYR A 194 -3.75 1.18 -11.85
CA TYR A 194 -4.01 0.98 -13.27
C TYR A 194 -2.71 0.78 -14.03
N GLN A 195 -2.68 -0.17 -14.96
CA GLN A 195 -1.61 -0.23 -15.95
C GLN A 195 -1.70 1.02 -16.85
N THR A 196 -0.55 1.56 -17.28
CA THR A 196 -0.47 2.80 -18.06
C THR A 196 -1.36 2.78 -19.32
N THR A 197 -1.49 1.60 -19.92
CA THR A 197 -2.35 1.35 -21.09
C THR A 197 -3.84 1.41 -20.78
N GLU A 198 -4.23 1.14 -19.54
CA GLU A 198 -5.64 1.11 -19.11
C GLU A 198 -6.18 2.51 -18.85
N PHE A 199 -5.39 3.42 -18.25
CA PHE A 199 -5.85 4.80 -18.06
C PHE A 199 -6.03 5.55 -19.39
N ILE A 200 -5.22 5.20 -20.39
CA ILE A 200 -5.27 5.84 -21.72
C ILE A 200 -6.57 5.53 -22.45
N LYS A 201 -7.19 4.38 -22.18
CA LYS A 201 -8.51 4.04 -22.74
C LYS A 201 -9.58 5.07 -22.35
N PHE A 202 -9.46 5.68 -21.17
CA PHE A 202 -10.37 6.75 -20.72
C PHE A 202 -10.12 8.10 -21.40
N LEU A 203 -8.90 8.37 -21.87
CA LEU A 203 -8.55 9.64 -22.53
C LEU A 203 -8.70 9.58 -24.06
N VAL A 204 -8.38 8.45 -24.67
CA VAL A 204 -8.42 8.24 -26.11
C VAL A 204 -9.22 6.96 -26.41
N PRO A 205 -10.53 7.07 -26.69
CA PRO A 205 -11.34 5.92 -27.10
C PRO A 205 -10.80 5.27 -28.38
N TRP A 206 -11.22 4.03 -28.66
CA TRP A 206 -10.87 3.25 -29.86
C TRP A 206 -9.44 2.67 -29.91
N GLY A 207 -8.71 2.68 -28.78
CA GLY A 207 -7.43 1.97 -28.66
C GLY A 207 -6.23 2.64 -29.34
N ILE A 208 -6.42 3.80 -29.97
CA ILE A 208 -5.36 4.59 -30.62
C ILE A 208 -4.27 4.93 -29.60
N GLY A 209 -4.65 5.36 -28.40
CA GLY A 209 -3.68 5.70 -27.36
C GLY A 209 -2.88 4.49 -26.84
N VAL A 210 -3.49 3.30 -26.76
CA VAL A 210 -2.80 2.06 -26.38
C VAL A 210 -1.77 1.68 -27.45
N PHE A 211 -2.16 1.76 -28.73
CA PHE A 211 -1.26 1.50 -29.85
C PHE A 211 -0.05 2.45 -29.85
N LEU A 212 -0.26 3.75 -29.60
CA LEU A 212 0.82 4.73 -29.52
C LEU A 212 1.79 4.45 -28.38
N VAL A 213 1.28 4.07 -27.20
CA VAL A 213 2.15 3.71 -26.07
C VAL A 213 2.93 2.43 -26.32
N ILE A 214 2.31 1.40 -26.89
CA ILE A 214 3.02 0.16 -27.26
C ILE A 214 4.11 0.47 -28.30
N THR A 215 3.77 1.27 -29.30
CA THR A 215 4.73 1.70 -30.34
C THR A 215 5.90 2.46 -29.72
N TRP A 216 5.61 3.39 -28.80
CA TRP A 216 6.64 4.13 -28.06
C TRP A 216 7.52 3.22 -27.20
N GLN A 217 6.94 2.29 -26.43
CA GLN A 217 7.69 1.34 -25.60
C GLN A 217 8.63 0.46 -26.42
N PHE A 218 8.17 0.02 -27.60
CA PHE A 218 8.98 -0.75 -28.53
C PHE A 218 10.16 0.08 -29.06
N TRP A 219 9.91 1.34 -29.47
CA TRP A 219 10.96 2.26 -29.87
C TRP A 219 11.97 2.55 -28.76
N ALA A 220 11.51 2.77 -27.53
CA ALA A 220 12.38 2.98 -26.38
C ALA A 220 13.29 1.77 -26.14
N THR A 221 12.77 0.55 -26.29
CA THR A 221 13.56 -0.67 -26.14
C THR A 221 14.63 -0.80 -27.24
N ILE A 222 14.29 -0.51 -28.49
CA ILE A 222 15.24 -0.47 -29.61
C ILE A 222 16.35 0.56 -29.31
N LEU A 223 15.99 1.75 -28.86
CA LEU A 223 16.95 2.80 -28.53
C LEU A 223 17.86 2.41 -27.36
N CYS A 224 17.36 1.71 -26.35
CA CYS A 224 18.20 1.16 -25.27
C CYS A 224 19.26 0.20 -25.82
N VAL A 225 18.87 -0.73 -26.70
CA VAL A 225 19.80 -1.71 -27.30
C VAL A 225 20.84 -1.01 -28.20
N ILE A 226 20.40 -0.10 -29.06
CA ILE A 226 21.31 0.69 -29.92
C ILE A 226 22.25 1.53 -29.06
N GLY A 227 21.73 2.17 -28.01
CA GLY A 227 22.50 2.95 -27.05
C GLY A 227 23.61 2.13 -26.41
N THR A 228 23.30 0.94 -25.89
CA THR A 228 24.30 0.02 -25.33
C THR A 228 25.34 -0.37 -26.37
N LYS A 229 24.94 -0.74 -27.60
CA LYS A 229 25.91 -1.11 -28.65
C LYS A 229 26.80 0.05 -29.09
N THR A 230 26.24 1.26 -29.11
CA THR A 230 26.99 2.48 -29.43
C THR A 230 27.97 2.82 -28.32
N TYR A 231 27.56 2.68 -27.05
CA TYR A 231 28.43 2.84 -25.89
C TYR A 231 29.55 1.80 -25.87
N ASP A 232 29.23 0.52 -26.06
CA ASP A 232 30.22 -0.56 -26.13
C ASP A 232 31.24 -0.31 -27.24
N LEU A 233 30.77 0.12 -28.42
CA LEU A 233 31.65 0.48 -29.54
C LEU A 233 32.52 1.70 -29.20
N LEU A 234 31.92 2.76 -28.65
CA LEU A 234 32.59 4.01 -28.30
C LEU A 234 33.63 3.80 -27.19
N MET A 235 33.42 2.87 -26.27
CA MET A 235 34.37 2.51 -25.22
C MET A 235 35.44 1.51 -25.69
N TRP A 236 35.10 0.61 -26.61
CA TRP A 236 36.05 -0.34 -27.21
C TRP A 236 37.13 0.36 -28.06
N VAL A 237 36.76 1.37 -28.85
CA VAL A 237 37.70 2.11 -29.71
C VAL A 237 38.87 2.71 -28.90
N PRO A 238 38.65 3.55 -27.87
CA PRO A 238 39.74 4.09 -27.07
C PRO A 238 40.44 3.00 -26.26
N GLN A 239 39.76 1.99 -25.70
CA GLN A 239 40.45 0.88 -25.02
C GLN A 239 41.44 0.15 -25.93
N LYS A 240 41.07 -0.06 -27.21
CA LYS A 240 41.95 -0.71 -28.18
C LYS A 240 43.13 0.18 -28.58
N PHE A 241 42.90 1.48 -28.78
CA PHE A 241 43.97 2.44 -29.09
C PHE A 241 44.92 2.68 -27.89
N TYR A 242 44.40 2.79 -26.67
CA TYR A 242 45.22 2.92 -25.45
C TYR A 242 46.06 1.67 -25.17
N ARG A 243 45.53 0.47 -25.46
CA ARG A 243 46.28 -0.80 -25.26
C ARG A 243 47.43 -0.95 -26.28
N GLN A 244 47.23 -0.52 -27.54
CA GLN A 244 48.32 -0.51 -28.54
C GLN A 244 49.44 0.49 -28.20
N HIS A 245 49.12 1.61 -27.55
CA HIS A 245 50.12 2.60 -27.16
C HIS A 245 51.00 2.14 -25.98
N PHE A 246 50.57 1.13 -25.20
CA PHE A 246 51.35 0.55 -24.11
C PHE A 246 52.21 -0.65 -24.55
N GLU A 247 51.77 -1.46 -25.52
CA GLU A 247 52.58 -2.58 -26.07
C GLU A 247 53.85 -2.10 -26.80
N VAL A 248 53.88 -0.85 -27.31
CA VAL A 248 55.10 -0.24 -27.88
C VAL A 248 56.16 0.08 -26.82
N PHE A 249 55.78 0.10 -25.54
CA PHE A 249 56.70 0.34 -24.41
C PHE A 249 57.05 -0.90 -23.59
N ASP A 250 56.48 -2.07 -23.92
CA ASP A 250 56.95 -3.33 -23.33
C ASP A 250 58.23 -3.76 -24.08
N ASN A 251 59.38 -3.41 -23.49
CA ASN A 251 60.66 -3.97 -23.89
C ASN A 251 60.64 -5.47 -23.59
N ASP A 252 60.70 -6.28 -24.65
CA ASP A 252 60.83 -7.73 -24.59
C ASP A 252 62.19 -8.09 -23.95
N GLU A 253 62.24 -8.28 -22.63
CA GLU A 253 63.46 -8.62 -21.87
C GLU A 253 63.91 -10.08 -22.07
N LYS A 254 63.51 -10.73 -23.19
CA LYS A 254 63.84 -12.13 -23.49
C LYS A 254 64.17 -12.37 -24.95
N ALA A 255 65.22 -11.71 -25.43
CA ALA A 255 66.00 -12.21 -26.57
C ALA A 255 67.48 -11.84 -26.35
N HIS A 256 68.24 -12.70 -25.66
CA HIS A 256 69.13 -13.71 -26.26
C HIS A 256 70.63 -13.29 -26.21
N PRO A 257 71.57 -14.25 -26.28
CA PRO A 257 72.59 -14.44 -25.24
C PRO A 257 74.05 -14.37 -25.77
N HIS A 258 75.02 -14.42 -24.85
CA HIS A 258 76.44 -14.74 -25.08
C HIS A 258 77.22 -13.91 -26.12
N LEU A 259 77.95 -12.89 -25.66
CA LEU A 259 79.26 -12.45 -26.17
C LEU A 259 80.04 -11.97 -24.92
N GLY A 260 81.12 -12.57 -24.41
CA GLY A 260 82.13 -13.44 -25.01
C GLY A 260 83.32 -12.61 -25.48
N ALA A 261 84.44 -12.67 -24.72
CA ALA A 261 85.81 -12.24 -25.05
C ALA A 261 86.05 -10.71 -25.16
N ASP A 262 87.08 -10.08 -24.60
CA ASP A 262 88.29 -10.45 -23.84
C ASP A 262 88.69 -9.25 -22.95
#